data_AF-A0A9D7Q3R2-F1
#
_entry.id   AF-A0A9D7Q3R2-F1
#
_cell.length_a   1.000
_cell.length_b   1.000
_cell.length_c   1.000
_cell.angle_alpha   90.00
_cell.angle_beta   90.00
_cell.angle_gamma   90.00
#
_symmetry.space_group_name_H-M   'P 1'
#
loop_
_entity.id
_entity.type
_entity.pdbx_description
1 polymer ?
#
loop_
_entity_poly.entity_id
_entity_poly.type
_entity_poly.pdbx_seq_one_letter_code
_entity_poly.pdbx_strand_id
1 'polypeptide(L)'
;MSTAPDRITELLTQNRVTGIDFIYVHPDQKSLDIFFLRKVTDLIDVPDLTSSLKPFDIRIYSPASALPEIEVESIMGWQLPADGQHVLNLKTKQRGDFSLYNFVINDPRIDRYFNDISFSFKANCPSDLDCKPPEHECPPEELVDFLLIT
;
A
#
# COMPACT_ATOMS: atom_id res chain seq x y z
N MET A 1 30.49 -1.81 8.81
CA MET A 1 29.43 -2.73 8.34
C MET A 1 28.38 -2.78 9.43
N SER A 2 27.15 -2.37 9.15
CA SER A 2 26.08 -2.40 10.15
C SER A 2 25.82 -3.85 10.55
N THR A 3 26.07 -4.20 11.82
CA THR A 3 25.73 -5.49 12.42
C THR A 3 24.26 -5.50 12.86
N ALA A 4 23.38 -4.94 12.03
CA ALA A 4 21.95 -4.98 12.33
C ALA A 4 21.48 -6.43 12.17
N PRO A 5 20.77 -6.99 13.17
CA PRO A 5 20.20 -8.33 13.05
C PRO A 5 19.23 -8.40 11.87
N ASP A 6 19.19 -9.56 11.19
CA ASP A 6 18.19 -9.83 10.16
C ASP A 6 16.82 -10.02 10.82
N ARG A 7 16.09 -8.90 10.93
CA ARG A 7 14.81 -8.82 11.62
C ARG A 7 13.73 -9.65 10.94
N ILE A 8 13.80 -9.87 9.63
CA ILE A 8 12.84 -10.74 8.92
C ILE A 8 13.04 -12.17 9.41
N THR A 9 14.28 -12.67 9.42
CA THR A 9 14.59 -14.01 9.92
C THR A 9 14.19 -14.17 11.40
N GLU A 10 14.44 -13.17 12.24
CA GLU A 10 13.98 -13.19 13.64
C GLU A 10 12.44 -13.25 13.73
N LEU A 11 11.72 -12.42 12.98
CA LEU A 11 10.25 -12.42 12.95
C LEU A 11 9.71 -13.77 12.47
N LEU A 12 10.36 -14.41 11.51
CA LEU A 12 10.00 -15.72 10.96
C LEU A 12 10.38 -16.92 11.84
N THR A 13 11.08 -16.73 12.96
CA THR A 13 11.42 -17.81 13.92
C THR A 13 10.65 -17.77 15.25
N GLN A 14 9.85 -16.73 15.50
CA GLN A 14 9.06 -16.53 16.74
C GLN A 14 7.55 -16.46 16.48
N ASN A 15 6.67 -16.59 17.48
CA ASN A 15 5.21 -16.61 17.29
C ASN A 15 4.43 -15.61 18.18
N ARG A 16 5.04 -14.47 18.49
CA ARG A 16 4.48 -13.40 19.34
C ARG A 16 4.06 -12.18 18.55
N VAL A 17 4.80 -11.82 17.51
CA VAL A 17 4.49 -10.67 16.65
C VAL A 17 4.44 -11.06 15.18
N THR A 18 3.70 -10.29 14.39
CA THR A 18 3.78 -10.29 12.92
C THR A 18 4.17 -8.90 12.43
N GLY A 19 4.30 -8.71 11.13
CA GLY A 19 4.57 -7.42 10.50
C GLY A 19 3.74 -7.26 9.25
N ILE A 20 3.46 -6.02 8.86
CA ILE A 20 2.86 -5.71 7.58
C ILE A 20 3.92 -5.89 6.49
N ASP A 21 3.58 -6.66 5.47
CA ASP A 21 4.42 -6.91 4.30
C ASP A 21 4.16 -5.83 3.24
N PHE A 22 2.94 -5.81 2.70
CA PHE A 22 2.50 -4.80 1.75
C PHE A 22 0.99 -4.55 1.83
N ILE A 23 0.55 -3.48 1.16
CA ILE A 23 -0.86 -3.11 1.04
C ILE A 23 -1.23 -3.14 -0.43
N TYR A 24 -2.26 -3.91 -0.75
CA TYR A 24 -2.89 -3.89 -2.05
C TYR A 24 -4.09 -2.95 -2.04
N VAL A 25 -4.14 -2.07 -3.04
CA VAL A 25 -5.22 -1.09 -3.22
C VAL A 25 -6.11 -1.55 -4.36
N HIS A 26 -7.38 -1.80 -4.05
CA HIS A 26 -8.36 -2.21 -5.05
C HIS A 26 -8.72 -1.06 -6.01
N PRO A 27 -9.24 -1.36 -7.22
CA PRO A 27 -9.61 -0.35 -8.20
C PRO A 27 -10.63 0.71 -7.73
N ASP A 28 -11.44 0.39 -6.71
CA ASP A 28 -12.40 1.33 -6.11
C ASP A 28 -11.72 2.42 -5.25
N GLN A 29 -10.42 2.24 -4.96
CA GLN A 29 -9.55 3.08 -4.13
C GLN A 29 -10.09 3.29 -2.71
N LYS A 30 -10.88 2.33 -2.22
CA LYS A 30 -11.44 2.32 -0.86
C LYS A 30 -11.25 0.98 -0.17
N SER A 31 -11.23 -0.09 -0.93
CA SER A 31 -10.98 -1.44 -0.41
C SER A 31 -9.48 -1.67 -0.38
N LEU A 32 -8.97 -2.09 0.77
CA LEU A 32 -7.56 -2.37 1.01
C LEU A 32 -7.39 -3.80 1.52
N ASP A 33 -6.38 -4.47 1.00
CA ASP A 33 -5.91 -5.76 1.49
C ASP A 33 -4.52 -5.59 2.09
N ILE A 34 -4.40 -5.93 3.38
CA ILE A 34 -3.16 -5.79 4.13
C ILE A 34 -2.58 -7.17 4.33
N PHE A 35 -1.40 -7.38 3.75
CA PHE A 35 -0.68 -8.64 3.80
C PHE A 35 0.31 -8.61 4.96
N PHE A 36 0.46 -9.76 5.62
CA PHE A 36 1.35 -9.90 6.76
C PHE A 36 2.50 -10.87 6.45
N LEU A 37 3.68 -10.57 7.02
CA LEU A 37 4.90 -11.37 6.91
C LEU A 37 4.75 -12.76 7.56
N ARG A 38 3.90 -12.86 8.58
CA ARG A 38 3.52 -14.10 9.26
C ARG A 38 2.01 -14.18 9.39
N LYS A 39 1.50 -15.41 9.31
CA LYS A 39 0.11 -15.75 9.61
C LYS A 39 -0.28 -15.29 11.01
N VAL A 40 -1.30 -14.44 11.11
CA VAL A 40 -1.77 -13.93 12.41
C VAL A 40 -2.41 -15.02 13.28
N THR A 41 -2.88 -16.12 12.70
CA THR A 41 -3.37 -17.29 13.47
C THR A 41 -2.27 -18.11 14.11
N ASP A 42 -1.01 -17.95 13.68
CA ASP A 42 0.10 -18.67 14.27
C ASP A 42 0.62 -17.96 15.53
N LEU A 43 0.09 -16.77 15.83
CA LEU A 43 0.44 -16.02 17.02
C LEU A 43 -0.16 -16.69 18.27
N ILE A 44 0.62 -16.76 19.34
CA ILE A 44 0.24 -17.46 20.57
C ILE A 44 -0.66 -16.63 21.51
N ASP A 45 -0.86 -15.34 21.22
CA ASP A 45 -1.58 -14.42 22.10
C ASP A 45 -3.10 -14.64 22.09
N VAL A 46 -3.73 -14.41 23.26
CA VAL A 46 -5.19 -14.49 23.46
C VAL A 46 -5.69 -13.18 24.09
N PRO A 47 -6.73 -12.51 23.54
CA PRO A 47 -7.46 -12.87 22.31
C PRO A 47 -6.58 -12.78 21.07
N ASP A 48 -6.91 -13.51 20.01
CA ASP A 48 -6.18 -13.42 18.75
C ASP A 48 -6.37 -12.05 18.08
N LEU A 49 -5.47 -11.68 17.17
CA LEU A 49 -5.55 -10.39 16.48
C LEU A 49 -6.83 -10.29 15.64
N THR A 50 -7.29 -11.40 15.08
CA THR A 50 -8.41 -11.43 14.13
C THR A 50 -9.76 -11.09 14.77
N SER A 51 -9.98 -11.49 16.03
CA SER A 51 -11.21 -11.21 16.77
C SER A 51 -11.18 -9.87 17.52
N SER A 52 -9.99 -9.41 17.91
CA SER A 52 -9.83 -8.24 18.77
C SER A 52 -9.66 -6.92 18.01
N LEU A 53 -9.06 -6.93 16.82
CA LEU A 53 -8.79 -5.71 16.05
C LEU A 53 -10.08 -4.96 15.67
N LYS A 54 -10.11 -3.65 15.90
CA LYS A 54 -11.22 -2.75 15.57
C LYS A 54 -10.78 -1.65 14.59
N PRO A 55 -11.73 -1.03 13.84
CA PRO A 55 -11.41 0.06 12.92
C PRO A 55 -10.63 1.22 13.57
N PHE A 56 -10.91 1.55 14.84
CA PHE A 56 -10.23 2.63 15.54
C PHE A 56 -8.79 2.31 15.96
N ASP A 57 -8.37 1.04 15.92
CA ASP A 57 -6.98 0.66 16.15
C ASP A 57 -6.10 0.98 14.94
N ILE A 58 -6.72 1.25 13.79
CA ILE A 58 -6.04 1.49 12.52
C ILE A 58 -6.01 2.99 12.24
N ARG A 59 -4.84 3.50 11.87
CA ARG A 59 -4.65 4.89 11.45
C ARG A 59 -4.06 4.94 10.06
N ILE A 60 -4.60 5.83 9.23
CA ILE A 60 -4.11 6.10 7.88
C ILE A 60 -3.91 7.61 7.78
N TYR A 61 -2.66 8.05 7.71
CA TYR A 61 -2.31 9.46 7.78
C TYR A 61 -1.23 9.81 6.77
N SER A 62 -1.10 11.07 6.38
CA SER A 62 0.01 11.50 5.53
C SER A 62 1.11 12.13 6.40
N PRO A 63 2.32 11.54 6.47
CA PRO A 63 3.38 12.10 7.31
C PRO A 63 3.93 13.43 6.76
N ALA A 64 3.81 13.66 5.45
CA ALA A 64 4.40 14.81 4.77
C ALA A 64 3.42 15.97 4.53
N SER A 65 2.12 15.78 4.82
CA SER A 65 1.10 16.78 4.52
C SER A 65 0.11 16.92 5.67
N ALA A 66 -0.46 18.13 5.84
CA ALA A 66 -1.48 18.40 6.85
C ALA A 66 -2.88 17.92 6.43
N LEU A 67 -2.95 16.87 5.61
CA LEU A 67 -4.21 16.28 5.17
C LEU A 67 -4.91 15.58 6.36
N PRO A 68 -6.26 15.56 6.38
CA PRO A 68 -6.98 14.79 7.38
C PRO A 68 -6.69 13.29 7.23
N GLU A 69 -6.72 12.57 8.35
CA GLU A 69 -6.57 11.11 8.36
C GLU A 69 -7.70 10.44 7.54
N ILE A 70 -7.38 9.33 6.88
CA ILE A 70 -8.35 8.51 6.18
C ILE A 70 -8.99 7.56 7.19
N GLU A 71 -10.26 7.78 7.51
CA GLU A 71 -10.99 6.90 8.42
C GLU A 71 -11.26 5.52 7.79
N VAL A 72 -11.05 4.48 8.59
CA VAL A 72 -11.49 3.12 8.28
C VAL A 72 -13.00 3.03 8.56
N GLU A 73 -13.78 2.71 7.52
CA GLU A 73 -15.24 2.50 7.60
C GLU A 73 -15.55 1.19 8.31
N SER A 74 -14.90 0.10 7.88
CA SER A 74 -15.17 -1.23 8.41
C SER A 74 -14.04 -2.21 8.11
N ILE A 75 -13.79 -3.14 9.04
CA ILE A 75 -13.04 -4.36 8.78
C ILE A 75 -14.03 -5.36 8.17
N MET A 76 -13.77 -5.77 6.93
CA MET A 76 -14.65 -6.67 6.18
C MET A 76 -14.39 -8.12 6.52
N GLY A 77 -13.16 -8.44 6.92
CA GLY A 77 -12.81 -9.74 7.47
C GLY A 77 -11.36 -10.07 7.27
N TRP A 78 -11.05 -11.32 7.59
CA TRP A 78 -9.74 -11.92 7.38
C TRP A 78 -9.86 -13.00 6.33
N GLN A 79 -9.06 -12.90 5.29
CA GLN A 79 -8.96 -13.92 4.24
C GLN A 79 -7.73 -14.79 4.48
N LEU A 80 -7.91 -16.08 4.22
CA LEU A 80 -6.86 -17.09 4.17
C LEU A 80 -6.89 -17.67 2.75
N PRO A 81 -6.18 -17.08 1.78
CA PRO A 81 -6.05 -17.67 0.46
C PRO A 81 -5.37 -19.04 0.56
N ALA A 82 -5.45 -19.84 -0.50
CA ALA A 82 -4.97 -21.22 -0.49
C ALA A 82 -3.45 -21.36 -0.25
N ASP A 83 -2.68 -20.29 -0.48
CA ASP A 83 -1.26 -20.16 -0.12
C ASP A 83 -1.02 -20.00 1.40
N GLY A 84 -2.09 -19.75 2.16
CA GLY A 84 -2.11 -19.62 3.59
C GLY A 84 -1.63 -18.27 4.11
N GLN A 85 -1.48 -17.23 3.26
CA GLN A 85 -1.17 -15.90 3.77
C GLN A 85 -2.38 -15.32 4.50
N HIS A 86 -2.18 -14.56 5.57
CA HIS A 86 -3.29 -13.84 6.19
C HIS A 86 -3.42 -12.48 5.57
N VAL A 87 -4.64 -12.14 5.18
CA VAL A 87 -4.96 -10.87 4.56
C VAL A 87 -6.07 -10.22 5.37
N LEU A 88 -5.82 -9.02 5.88
CA LEU A 88 -6.85 -8.18 6.48
C LEU A 88 -7.52 -7.38 5.36
N ASN A 89 -8.80 -7.64 5.12
CA ASN A 89 -9.61 -6.87 4.19
C ASN A 89 -10.38 -5.78 4.96
N LEU A 90 -10.21 -4.54 4.53
CA LEU A 90 -10.93 -3.40 5.12
C LEU A 90 -11.36 -2.41 4.06
N LYS A 91 -12.28 -1.53 4.47
CA LYS A 91 -12.82 -0.47 3.64
C LYS A 91 -12.63 0.88 4.31
N THR A 92 -12.17 1.87 3.55
CA THR A 92 -12.03 3.26 4.00
C THR A 92 -13.27 4.08 3.65
N LYS A 93 -13.58 5.10 4.46
CA LYS A 93 -14.73 5.99 4.20
C LYS A 93 -14.54 6.80 2.91
N GLN A 94 -13.31 7.25 2.67
CA GLN A 94 -12.96 8.12 1.55
C GLN A 94 -11.81 7.55 0.73
N ARG A 95 -11.77 7.95 -0.55
CA ARG A 95 -10.64 7.68 -1.43
C ARG A 95 -9.51 8.62 -1.06
N GLY A 96 -8.28 8.13 -1.07
CA GLY A 96 -7.11 9.01 -1.00
C GLY A 96 -6.89 9.78 -2.31
N ASP A 97 -6.03 10.79 -2.23
CA ASP A 97 -5.51 11.54 -3.35
C ASP A 97 -4.19 10.91 -3.85
N PHE A 98 -3.37 11.70 -4.56
CA PHE A 98 -2.06 11.27 -5.07
C PHE A 98 -0.94 11.35 -4.03
N SER A 99 -1.24 11.74 -2.78
CA SER A 99 -0.26 11.82 -1.72
C SER A 99 0.18 10.44 -1.23
N LEU A 100 1.32 10.39 -0.54
CA LEU A 100 1.73 9.21 0.21
C LEU A 100 1.06 9.21 1.58
N TYR A 101 0.55 8.04 1.95
CA TYR A 101 -0.07 7.76 3.24
C TYR A 101 0.71 6.67 3.93
N ASN A 102 0.76 6.74 5.25
CA ASN A 102 1.22 5.68 6.10
C ASN A 102 0.04 4.94 6.71
N PHE A 103 0.16 3.62 6.79
CA PHE A 103 -0.81 2.75 7.44
C PHE A 103 -0.20 2.19 8.73
N VAL A 104 -0.90 2.40 9.84
CA VAL A 104 -0.48 1.95 11.17
C VAL A 104 -1.58 1.14 11.81
N ILE A 105 -1.21 0.02 12.41
CA ILE A 105 -2.05 -0.71 13.35
C ILE A 105 -1.50 -0.49 14.76
N ASN A 106 -2.30 0.11 15.64
CA ASN A 106 -1.94 0.36 17.04
C ASN A 106 -2.17 -0.90 17.89
N ASP A 107 -1.34 -1.92 17.66
CA ASP A 107 -1.44 -3.19 18.36
C ASP A 107 -0.05 -3.73 18.73
N PRO A 108 0.17 -4.20 19.98
CA PRO A 108 1.48 -4.70 20.41
C PRO A 108 1.94 -5.97 19.67
N ARG A 109 1.04 -6.68 18.98
CA ARG A 109 1.34 -7.87 18.18
C ARG A 109 1.87 -7.54 16.78
N ILE A 110 1.93 -6.25 16.42
CA ILE A 110 2.56 -5.80 15.19
C ILE A 110 3.97 -5.28 15.51
N ASP A 111 4.97 -5.87 14.86
CA ASP A 111 6.35 -5.47 14.97
C ASP A 111 6.51 -4.02 14.49
N ARG A 112 7.08 -3.17 15.35
CA ARG A 112 7.19 -1.73 15.09
C ARG A 112 7.99 -1.38 13.83
N TYR A 113 8.93 -2.23 13.42
CA TYR A 113 9.74 -1.99 12.22
C TYR A 113 8.95 -2.30 10.95
N PHE A 114 8.07 -3.30 11.00
CA PHE A 114 7.16 -3.68 9.91
C PHE A 114 5.75 -3.14 10.16
N ASN A 115 5.66 -1.95 10.72
CA ASN A 115 4.43 -1.18 10.88
C ASN A 115 4.66 0.21 10.28
N ASP A 116 3.63 1.06 10.26
CA ASP A 116 3.76 2.44 9.75
C ASP A 116 4.29 2.50 8.31
N ILE A 117 3.77 1.61 7.46
CA ILE A 117 4.28 1.46 6.09
C ILE A 117 3.61 2.44 5.13
N SER A 118 4.39 2.97 4.19
CA SER A 118 3.90 3.94 3.20
C SER A 118 3.25 3.26 1.99
N PHE A 119 2.13 3.81 1.52
CA PHE A 119 1.44 3.39 0.31
C PHE A 119 0.74 4.59 -0.36
N SER A 120 0.21 4.37 -1.57
CA SER A 120 -0.61 5.36 -2.28
C SER A 120 -1.96 4.75 -2.69
N PHE A 121 -3.04 5.52 -2.52
CA PHE A 121 -4.37 5.14 -3.01
C PHE A 121 -4.46 5.09 -4.55
N LYS A 122 -3.45 5.58 -5.27
CA LYS A 122 -3.38 5.59 -6.74
C LYS A 122 -2.46 4.49 -7.30
N ALA A 123 -2.01 3.55 -6.46
CA ALA A 123 -1.10 2.48 -6.88
C ALA A 123 -1.63 1.62 -8.04
N ASN A 124 -2.96 1.52 -8.19
CA ASN A 124 -3.61 0.73 -9.25
C ASN A 124 -4.36 1.60 -10.28
N CYS A 125 -4.02 2.89 -10.38
CA CYS A 125 -4.54 3.74 -11.44
C CYS A 125 -3.86 3.40 -12.78
N PRO A 126 -4.62 3.30 -13.89
CA PRO A 126 -4.04 3.16 -15.23
C PRO A 126 -3.05 4.30 -15.51
N SER A 127 -1.84 3.95 -15.93
CA SER A 127 -0.78 4.91 -16.27
C SER A 127 -0.82 5.26 -17.77
N ASP A 128 -1.96 5.77 -18.26
CA ASP A 128 -2.09 6.16 -19.67
C ASP A 128 -1.12 7.31 -20.04
N LEU A 129 -0.52 7.97 -19.03
CA LEU A 129 0.45 9.06 -19.19
C LEU A 129 1.86 8.58 -19.56
N ASP A 130 2.20 7.32 -19.32
CA ASP A 130 3.51 6.74 -19.67
C ASP A 130 3.48 5.97 -21.00
N CYS A 131 2.34 5.93 -21.69
CA CYS A 131 2.26 5.29 -23.00
C CYS A 131 2.99 6.10 -24.06
N LYS A 132 3.68 5.41 -24.98
CA LYS A 132 4.26 6.04 -26.18
C LYS A 132 3.14 6.80 -26.91
N PRO A 133 3.25 8.13 -27.09
CA PRO A 133 2.27 8.87 -27.89
C PRO A 133 2.16 8.24 -29.29
N PRO A 134 1.00 8.33 -29.95
CA PRO A 134 0.93 7.97 -31.37
C PRO A 134 1.98 8.77 -32.16
N GLU A 135 2.48 8.20 -33.26
CA GLU A 135 3.40 8.94 -34.12
C GLU A 135 2.77 10.27 -34.52
N HIS A 136 3.51 11.35 -34.27
CA HIS A 136 3.09 12.67 -34.69
C HIS A 136 3.13 12.71 -36.23
N GLU A 137 1.97 12.83 -36.87
CA GLU A 137 1.89 13.15 -38.29
C GLU A 137 2.39 14.59 -38.48
N CYS A 138 3.66 14.74 -38.84
CA CYS A 138 4.18 16.04 -39.26
C CYS A 138 3.41 16.47 -40.52
N PRO A 139 2.95 17.73 -40.61
CA PRO A 139 2.49 18.27 -41.88
C PRO A 139 3.62 18.15 -42.91
N PRO A 140 3.31 17.94 -44.20
CA PRO A 140 4.32 17.87 -45.24
C PRO A 140 5.17 19.15 -45.23
N GLU A 141 6.49 18.99 -45.29
CA GLU A 141 7.40 20.13 -45.40
C GLU A 141 7.10 20.88 -46.71
N GLU A 142 6.66 22.13 -46.60
CA GLU A 142 6.66 23.05 -47.74
C GLU A 142 8.12 23.38 -48.07
N LEU A 143 8.58 22.92 -49.24
CA LEU A 143 9.86 23.32 -49.80
C LEU A 143 9.81 24.82 -50.12
N VAL A 144 10.32 25.64 -49.22
CA VAL A 144 10.56 27.07 -49.48
C VAL A 144 11.73 27.18 -50.45
N ASP A 145 11.41 27.55 -51.70
CA ASP A 145 12.41 27.85 -52.74
C ASP A 145 13.08 29.20 -52.40
N PHE A 146 14.22 29.13 -51.71
CA PHE A 146 15.06 30.30 -51.50
C PHE A 146 15.78 30.62 -52.82
N LEU A 147 15.27 31.63 -53.54
CA LEU A 147 15.96 32.22 -54.68
C LEU A 147 17.38 32.65 -54.26
N LEU A 148 18.39 31.91 -54.70
CA LEU A 148 19.78 32.31 -54.61
C LEU A 148 20.00 33.54 -55.50
N ILE A 149 20.04 34.71 -54.89
CA ILE A 149 20.49 35.93 -55.55
C ILE A 149 22.01 35.80 -55.73
N THR A 150 22.43 35.53 -56.97
CA THR A 150 23.82 35.55 -57.44
C THR A 150 24.36 36.96 -57.58
#